data_AF-A0A963Z6U8-F1
#
_entry.id   AF-A0A963Z6U8-F1
#
_cell.length_a   1.000
_cell.length_b   1.000
_cell.length_c   1.000
_cell.angle_alpha   90.00
_cell.angle_beta   90.00
_cell.angle_gamma   90.00
#
_symmetry.space_group_name_H-M   'P 1'
#
loop_
_entity.id
_entity.type
_entity.pdbx_description
1 polymer ?
#
loop_
_entity_poly.entity_id
_entity_poly.type
_entity_poly.pdbx_seq_one_letter_code
_entity_poly.pdbx_strand_id
1 'polypeptide(L)'
;MKQPVSLPPASPAPTFTTGERALIRQAFGLHFGQYPRVADGIFLRVWRGGLEAGQPKLPPAVKSMVERQLLEIRPMAPWPRAFFTKSGLAALRALAADSRHLDPKAYGHIAREMAEGGEG
;
A
#
# COMPACT_ATOMS: atom_id res chain seq x y z
N MET A 1 44.28 7.48 0.57
CA MET A 1 43.36 6.34 0.42
C MET A 1 41.96 6.91 0.27
N LYS A 2 41.26 6.55 -0.81
CA LYS A 2 39.99 7.18 -1.23
C LYS A 2 38.87 6.64 -0.33
N GLN A 3 38.15 7.51 0.37
CA GLN A 3 37.00 7.10 1.18
C GLN A 3 35.93 6.49 0.26
N PRO A 4 35.29 5.38 0.62
CA PRO A 4 34.15 4.87 -0.12
C PRO A 4 32.98 5.85 0.05
N VAL A 5 32.35 6.20 -1.07
CA VAL A 5 31.16 7.06 -1.11
C VAL A 5 30.07 6.41 -0.25
N SER A 6 29.79 6.98 0.93
CA SER A 6 28.58 6.65 1.66
C SER A 6 27.41 7.20 0.85
N LEU A 7 26.66 6.30 0.22
CA LEU A 7 25.33 6.60 -0.28
C LEU A 7 24.57 7.35 0.84
N PRO A 8 23.89 8.47 0.55
CA PRO A 8 23.04 9.09 1.56
C PRO A 8 22.06 8.02 2.06
N PRO A 9 21.76 7.96 3.38
CA PRO A 9 20.69 7.09 3.83
C PRO A 9 19.46 7.49 3.01
N ALA A 10 18.94 6.56 2.22
CA ALA A 10 17.71 6.76 1.48
C ALA A 10 16.73 7.39 2.46
N SER A 11 16.23 8.60 2.16
CA SER A 11 15.32 9.35 3.04
C SER A 11 14.36 8.37 3.69
N PRO A 12 14.19 8.40 5.03
CA PRO A 12 13.40 7.38 5.72
C PRO A 12 12.06 7.30 5.02
N ALA A 13 11.80 6.15 4.38
CA ALA A 13 10.58 5.97 3.62
C ALA A 13 9.41 6.32 4.54
N PRO A 14 8.39 7.04 4.05
CA PRO A 14 7.31 7.51 4.89
C PRO A 14 6.72 6.33 5.67
N THR A 15 6.74 6.42 6.99
CA THR A 15 6.31 5.32 7.85
C THR A 15 4.79 5.27 7.94
N PHE A 16 4.23 4.06 7.86
CA PHE A 16 2.80 3.86 8.05
C PHE A 16 2.42 3.97 9.53
N THR A 17 1.32 4.65 9.81
CA THR A 17 0.73 4.71 11.15
C THR A 17 0.10 3.37 11.52
N THR A 18 -0.28 3.19 12.79
CA THR A 18 -0.97 1.97 13.24
C THR A 18 -2.26 1.70 12.47
N GLY A 19 -3.07 2.74 12.19
CA GLY A 19 -4.32 2.59 11.42
C GLY A 19 -4.07 2.22 9.96
N GLU A 20 -3.04 2.79 9.33
CA GLU A 20 -2.66 2.47 7.96
C GLU A 20 -2.13 1.04 7.84
N ARG A 21 -1.29 0.60 8.77
CA ARG A 21 -0.80 -0.80 8.83
C ARG A 21 -1.94 -1.79 9.03
N ALA A 22 -2.91 -1.47 9.89
CA ALA A 22 -4.08 -2.31 10.07
C ALA A 22 -4.89 -2.45 8.77
N LEU A 23 -5.06 -1.35 8.02
CA LEU A 23 -5.71 -1.39 6.71
C LEU A 23 -4.92 -2.23 5.71
N ILE A 24 -3.59 -2.06 5.61
CA ILE A 24 -2.73 -2.85 4.71
C ILE A 24 -2.86 -4.35 5.03
N ARG A 25 -2.79 -4.71 6.31
CA ARG A 25 -2.97 -6.09 6.77
C ARG A 25 -4.33 -6.67 6.40
N GLN A 26 -5.39 -5.87 6.50
CA GLN A 26 -6.75 -6.27 6.12
C GLN A 26 -6.90 -6.38 4.60
N ALA A 27 -6.31 -5.46 3.84
CA ALA A 27 -6.44 -5.37 2.39
C ALA A 27 -5.64 -6.45 1.64
N PHE A 28 -4.46 -6.82 2.16
CA PHE A 28 -3.55 -7.81 1.56
C PHE A 28 -3.44 -9.10 2.38
N GLY A 29 -4.33 -9.29 3.35
CA GLY A 29 -4.46 -10.57 4.04
C GLY A 29 -4.98 -11.66 3.09
N LEU A 30 -4.97 -12.91 3.55
CA LEU A 30 -5.54 -14.02 2.78
C LEU A 30 -7.05 -13.84 2.61
N HIS A 31 -7.53 -13.67 1.37
CA HIS A 31 -8.95 -13.51 1.04
C HIS A 31 -9.37 -14.64 0.11
N PHE A 32 -10.36 -15.44 0.53
CA PHE A 32 -10.89 -16.56 -0.27
C PHE A 32 -9.79 -17.51 -0.81
N GLY A 33 -8.74 -17.76 -0.01
CA GLY A 33 -7.62 -18.63 -0.38
C GLY A 33 -6.59 -18.01 -1.32
N GLN A 34 -6.71 -16.72 -1.66
CA GLN A 34 -5.77 -16.00 -2.51
C GLN A 34 -5.18 -14.79 -1.77
N TYR A 35 -3.92 -14.50 -2.04
CA TYR A 35 -3.27 -13.27 -1.58
C TYR A 35 -3.51 -12.16 -2.61
N PRO A 36 -4.17 -11.06 -2.23
CA PRO A 36 -4.37 -9.91 -3.10
C PRO A 36 -3.02 -9.34 -3.54
N ARG A 37 -2.93 -8.94 -4.82
CA ARG A 37 -1.71 -8.34 -5.37
C ARG A 37 -1.65 -6.85 -5.06
N VAL A 38 -0.46 -6.35 -4.73
CA VAL A 38 -0.24 -4.90 -4.56
C VAL A 38 -0.55 -4.16 -5.86
N ALA A 39 -0.21 -4.76 -7.01
CA ALA A 39 -0.46 -4.22 -8.34
C ALA A 39 -1.95 -4.09 -8.68
N ASP A 40 -2.83 -4.92 -8.09
CA ASP A 40 -4.28 -4.83 -8.29
C ASP A 40 -4.89 -3.63 -7.57
N GLY A 41 -4.20 -3.09 -6.56
CA GLY A 41 -4.69 -2.01 -5.71
C GLY A 41 -5.73 -2.45 -4.68
N ILE A 42 -6.08 -1.52 -3.79
CA ILE A 42 -7.05 -1.74 -2.71
C ILE A 42 -8.44 -1.38 -3.23
N PHE A 43 -9.37 -2.34 -3.12
CA PHE A 43 -10.76 -2.12 -3.47
C PHE A 43 -11.43 -1.09 -2.56
N LEU A 44 -12.05 -0.06 -3.14
CA LEU A 44 -12.83 0.92 -2.38
C LEU A 44 -14.32 0.65 -2.59
N ARG A 45 -15.04 0.53 -1.48
CA ARG A 45 -16.51 0.49 -1.53
C ARG A 45 -17.00 1.87 -1.97
N VAL A 46 -18.12 1.93 -2.67
CA VAL A 46 -18.81 3.19 -2.95
C VAL A 46 -20.06 3.31 -2.10
N TRP A 47 -20.52 4.53 -1.88
CA TRP A 47 -21.82 4.76 -1.30
C TRP A 47 -22.92 4.27 -2.25
N ARG A 48 -23.82 3.42 -1.75
CA ARG A 48 -24.91 2.84 -2.55
C ARG A 48 -26.08 3.80 -2.77
N GLY A 49 -26.15 4.91 -2.03
CA GLY A 49 -27.25 5.88 -2.08
C GLY A 49 -26.94 7.12 -1.24
N GLY A 50 -27.81 8.14 -1.32
CA GLY A 50 -27.61 9.45 -0.68
C GLY A 50 -26.87 10.46 -1.56
N LEU A 51 -26.55 11.64 -1.02
CA LEU A 51 -25.82 12.69 -1.77
C LEU A 51 -24.45 12.22 -2.28
N GLU A 52 -23.85 11.24 -1.59
CA GLU A 52 -22.54 10.69 -1.92
C GLU A 52 -22.61 9.45 -2.83
N ALA A 53 -23.79 9.09 -3.34
CA ALA A 53 -23.97 7.90 -4.16
C ALA A 53 -22.97 7.84 -5.32
N GLY A 54 -22.31 6.69 -5.48
CA GLY A 54 -21.27 6.48 -6.50
C GLY A 54 -19.88 7.00 -6.12
N GLN A 55 -19.74 7.78 -5.03
CA GLN A 55 -18.43 8.22 -4.55
C GLN A 55 -17.71 7.11 -3.77
N PRO A 56 -16.37 7.02 -3.88
CA PRO A 56 -15.57 6.08 -3.10
C PRO A 56 -15.65 6.42 -1.61
N LYS A 57 -16.09 5.46 -0.82
CA LYS A 57 -16.04 5.52 0.64
C LYS A 57 -14.60 5.28 1.08
N LEU A 58 -13.95 6.33 1.58
CA LEU A 58 -12.58 6.30 2.06
C LEU A 58 -12.55 6.03 3.57
N PRO A 59 -12.04 4.88 4.03
CA PRO A 59 -11.66 4.71 5.43
C PRO A 59 -10.68 5.81 5.86
N PRO A 60 -10.63 6.18 7.16
CA PRO A 60 -9.72 7.21 7.66
C PRO A 60 -8.25 6.90 7.33
N ALA A 61 -7.88 5.62 7.35
CA ALA A 61 -6.55 5.16 6.93
C ALA A 61 -6.27 5.42 5.43
N VAL A 62 -7.24 5.16 4.55
CA VAL A 62 -7.10 5.47 3.11
C VAL A 62 -7.00 6.97 2.90
N LYS A 63 -7.86 7.75 3.57
CA LYS A 63 -7.84 9.21 3.48
C LYS A 63 -6.47 9.76 3.88
N SER A 64 -5.93 9.35 5.03
CA SER A 64 -4.58 9.73 5.49
C SER A 64 -3.51 9.38 4.46
N MET A 65 -3.54 8.17 3.89
CA MET A 65 -2.55 7.77 2.89
C MET A 65 -2.67 8.54 1.57
N VAL A 66 -3.88 8.94 1.16
CA VAL A 66 -4.09 9.79 -0.02
C VAL A 66 -3.60 11.21 0.26
N GLU A 67 -3.92 11.78 1.42
CA GLU A 67 -3.43 13.11 1.86
C GLU A 67 -1.90 13.15 1.93
N ARG A 68 -1.27 12.03 2.29
CA ARG A 68 0.19 11.85 2.31
C ARG A 68 0.80 11.42 0.97
N GLN A 69 0.00 11.37 -0.10
CA GLN A 69 0.41 10.96 -1.44
C GLN A 69 1.03 9.55 -1.51
N LEU A 70 0.64 8.65 -0.60
CA LEU A 70 1.04 7.24 -0.58
C LEU A 70 0.10 6.37 -1.42
N LEU A 71 -1.17 6.77 -1.51
CA LEU A 71 -2.17 6.14 -2.36
C LEU A 71 -2.75 7.16 -3.34
N GLU A 72 -3.11 6.68 -4.52
CA GLU A 72 -3.88 7.40 -5.53
C GLU A 72 -5.16 6.64 -5.79
N ILE A 73 -6.31 7.33 -5.72
CA ILE A 73 -7.61 6.73 -6.05
C ILE A 73 -7.81 6.85 -7.55
N ARG A 74 -7.93 5.71 -8.22
CA ARG A 74 -8.26 5.65 -9.65
C ARG A 74 -9.70 5.22 -9.83
N PRO A 75 -10.49 5.95 -10.63
CA PRO A 75 -11.78 5.47 -11.07
C PRO A 75 -11.55 4.28 -12.01
N MET A 76 -11.94 3.08 -11.57
CA MET A 76 -11.87 1.87 -12.37
C MET A 76 -13.27 1.28 -12.44
N ALA A 77 -13.67 0.77 -13.60
CA ALA A 77 -14.95 0.09 -13.74
C ALA A 77 -14.79 -1.37 -13.26
N PRO A 78 -15.74 -1.94 -12.50
CA PRO A 78 -16.97 -1.32 -11.99
C PRO A 78 -16.83 -0.58 -10.65
N TRP A 79 -15.66 -0.59 -10.00
CA TRP A 79 -15.46 0.04 -8.68
C TRP A 79 -14.09 0.74 -8.57
N PRO A 80 -14.03 1.92 -7.92
CA PRO A 80 -12.78 2.65 -7.71
C PRO A 80 -11.79 1.83 -6.89
N ARG A 81 -10.50 2.00 -7.22
CA ARG A 81 -9.41 1.32 -6.52
C ARG A 81 -8.33 2.32 -6.10
N ALA A 82 -7.73 2.08 -4.93
CA ALA A 82 -6.57 2.84 -4.48
C ALA A 82 -5.28 2.10 -4.84
N PHE A 83 -4.43 2.75 -5.63
CA PHE A 83 -3.13 2.23 -6.04
C PHE A 83 -2.02 2.89 -5.24
N PHE A 84 -0.97 2.15 -4.90
CA PHE A 84 0.21 2.74 -4.27
C PHE A 84 0.96 3.61 -5.27
N THR A 85 1.29 4.82 -4.85
CA THR A 85 2.21 5.69 -5.58
C THR A 85 3.64 5.18 -5.44
N LYS A 86 4.60 5.76 -6.16
CA LYS A 86 6.03 5.46 -5.97
C LYS A 86 6.47 5.61 -4.51
N SER A 87 5.99 6.67 -3.84
CA SER A 87 6.27 6.92 -2.41
C SER A 87 5.59 5.89 -1.50
N GLY A 88 4.36 5.50 -1.80
CA GLY A 88 3.64 4.45 -1.08
C GLY A 88 4.28 3.07 -1.23
N LEU A 89 4.78 2.75 -2.43
CA LEU A 89 5.54 1.52 -2.69
C LEU A 89 6.87 1.50 -1.94
N ALA A 90 7.60 2.61 -1.90
CA ALA A 90 8.82 2.71 -1.09
C ALA A 90 8.53 2.49 0.42
N ALA A 91 7.45 3.09 0.92
CA ALA A 91 6.97 2.86 2.29
C ALA A 91 6.56 1.40 2.52
N LEU A 92 5.86 0.78 1.57
CA LEU A 92 5.41 -0.61 1.65
C LEU A 92 6.58 -1.58 1.65
N ARG A 93 7.61 -1.30 0.85
CA ARG A 93 8.87 -2.06 0.86
C ARG A 93 9.57 -1.97 2.21
N ALA A 94 9.66 -0.77 2.78
CA ALA A 94 10.23 -0.58 4.12
C ALA A 94 9.43 -1.31 5.21
N LEU A 95 8.09 -1.29 5.11
CA LEU A 95 7.21 -2.01 6.02
C LEU A 95 7.38 -3.53 5.91
N ALA A 96 7.47 -4.06 4.68
CA ALA A 96 7.60 -5.49 4.43
C ALA A 96 8.99 -6.03 4.82
N ALA A 97 10.01 -5.17 4.86
CA ALA A 97 11.33 -5.51 5.39
C ALA A 97 11.34 -5.61 6.93
N ASP A 98 10.35 -5.03 7.62
CA ASP A 98 10.24 -5.06 9.07
C ASP A 98 9.23 -6.14 9.53
N SER A 99 9.77 -7.30 9.91
CA SER A 99 8.99 -8.44 10.39
C SER A 99 8.19 -8.15 11.67
N ARG A 100 8.52 -7.09 12.43
CA ARG A 100 7.77 -6.69 13.62
C ARG A 100 6.42 -6.08 13.25
N HIS A 101 6.34 -5.48 12.08
CA HIS A 101 5.16 -4.77 11.60
C HIS A 101 4.39 -5.53 10.53
N LEU A 102 5.00 -6.49 9.84
CA LEU A 102 4.33 -7.32 8.85
C LEU A 102 4.85 -8.75 8.95
N ASP A 103 3.96 -9.69 9.31
CA ASP A 103 4.36 -11.09 9.46
C ASP A 103 4.84 -11.65 8.10
N PRO A 104 6.10 -12.11 7.99
CA PRO A 104 6.65 -12.55 6.71
C PRO A 104 6.01 -13.84 6.19
N LYS A 105 5.36 -14.66 7.04
CA LYS A 105 4.67 -15.87 6.60
C LYS A 105 3.33 -15.54 5.94
N ALA A 106 2.59 -14.58 6.48
CA ALA A 106 1.30 -14.14 5.93
C ALA A 106 1.47 -13.15 4.76
N TYR A 107 2.50 -12.31 4.80
CA TYR A 107 2.67 -11.19 3.86
C TYR A 107 3.95 -11.25 3.02
N GLY A 108 4.67 -12.37 3.03
CA GLY A 108 5.88 -12.55 2.22
C GLY A 108 5.66 -12.35 0.72
N HIS A 109 4.42 -12.52 0.24
CA HIS A 109 4.03 -12.22 -1.13
C HIS A 109 4.22 -10.73 -1.48
N ILE A 110 3.97 -9.81 -0.54
CA ILE A 110 4.16 -8.37 -0.75
C ILE A 110 5.64 -8.08 -1.00
N ALA A 111 6.52 -8.55 -0.12
CA ALA A 111 7.97 -8.35 -0.28
C ALA A 111 8.48 -8.92 -1.60
N ARG A 112 7.94 -10.09 -2.00
CA ARG A 112 8.28 -10.74 -3.27
C ARG A 112 7.78 -9.94 -4.47
N GLU A 113 6.54 -9.48 -4.47
CA GLU A 113 6.01 -8.59 -5.52
C GLU A 113 6.82 -7.29 -5.64
N MET A 114 7.29 -6.72 -4.52
CA MET A 114 8.14 -5.53 -4.54
C MET A 114 9.55 -5.80 -5.10
N ALA A 115 10.03 -7.04 -5.04
CA ALA A 115 11.29 -7.47 -5.63
C ALA A 115 11.13 -7.80 -7.12
N GLU A 116 9.98 -8.34 -7.52
CA GLU A 116 9.67 -8.76 -8.89
C GLU A 116 9.13 -7.61 -9.76
N GLY A 117 8.38 -6.66 -9.19
CA GLY A 117 7.76 -5.54 -9.89
C GLY A 117 8.69 -4.36 -10.20
N GLY A 118 10.01 -4.57 -10.14
CA GLY A 118 11.03 -3.57 -10.46
C GLY A 118 11.42 -3.49 -11.94
N GLU A 119 10.99 -4.44 -12.76
CA GLU A 119 11.26 -4.47 -14.21
C GLU A 119 9.98 -4.81 -14.97
N GLY A 120 9.51 -3.86 -15.79
CA GLY A 120 8.32 -3.93 -16.62
C GLY A 120 8.05 -2.58 -17.27
#